data_AF-A0A936JG76-F1
#
_entry.id   AF-A0A936JG76-F1
#
_cell.length_a   1.000
_cell.length_b   1.000
_cell.length_c   1.000
_cell.angle_alpha   90.00
_cell.angle_beta   90.00
_cell.angle_gamma   90.00
#
_symmetry.space_group_name_H-M   'P 1'
#
loop_
_entity.id
_entity.type
_entity.pdbx_description
1 polymer ?
#
loop_
_entity_poly.entity_id
_entity_poly.type
_entity_poly.pdbx_seq_one_letter_code
_entity_poly.pdbx_strand_id
1 'polypeptide(L)'
;MVGTPWIDFGDMVRSYTSSGDENEDHVYFNKLYFNALREGLLESNFLEFKNNHKNLWKEFAKCVIYIQAIRFLTDFIIGNKYYKIDFESHNLFRAKNQISLLKDFIKQEKDF
;
A
#
# COMPACT_ATOMS: atom_id res chain seq x y z
N MET A 1 5.57 -0.15 -19.64
CA MET A 1 5.53 -1.32 -18.74
C MET A 1 4.13 -1.88 -18.84
N VAL A 2 3.96 -3.18 -19.14
CA VAL A 2 2.63 -3.79 -19.13
C VAL A 2 2.20 -3.92 -17.68
N GLY A 3 1.12 -3.24 -17.28
CA GLY A 3 0.59 -3.29 -15.93
C GLY A 3 -0.15 -4.60 -15.67
N THR A 4 -0.40 -4.90 -14.39
CA THR A 4 -1.29 -5.99 -13.99
C THR A 4 -2.31 -5.44 -12.99
N PRO A 5 -3.59 -5.87 -13.05
CA PRO A 5 -4.62 -5.40 -12.12
C PRO A 5 -4.26 -5.60 -10.64
N TRP A 6 -3.38 -6.54 -10.33
CA TRP A 6 -2.90 -6.77 -8.98
C TRP A 6 -2.06 -5.61 -8.43
N ILE A 7 -1.33 -4.89 -9.30
CA ILE A 7 -0.59 -3.68 -8.91
C ILE A 7 -1.58 -2.57 -8.56
N ASP A 8 -2.62 -2.38 -9.38
CA ASP A 8 -3.65 -1.37 -9.13
C ASP A 8 -4.40 -1.67 -7.81
N PHE A 9 -4.77 -2.93 -7.59
CA PHE A 9 -5.36 -3.34 -6.31
C PHE A 9 -4.39 -3.14 -5.14
N GLY A 10 -3.10 -3.46 -5.31
CA GLY A 10 -2.09 -3.20 -4.30
C GLY A 10 -1.98 -1.72 -3.93
N ASP A 11 -2.10 -0.82 -4.91
CA ASP A 11 -2.08 0.63 -4.68
C ASP A 11 -3.37 1.13 -4.02
N MET A 12 -4.52 0.55 -4.34
CA MET A 12 -5.77 0.79 -3.62
C MET A 12 -5.66 0.37 -2.15
N VAL A 13 -5.10 -0.83 -1.88
CA VAL A 13 -4.86 -1.29 -0.52
C VAL A 13 -3.95 -0.30 0.22
N ARG A 14 -2.80 0.03 -0.36
CA ARG A 14 -1.85 0.99 0.21
C ARG A 14 -2.51 2.33 0.58
N SER A 15 -3.33 2.87 -0.33
CA SER A 15 -3.90 4.22 -0.19
C SER A 15 -5.11 4.27 0.75
N TYR A 16 -6.01 3.30 0.64
CA TYR A 16 -7.33 3.36 1.28
C TYR A 16 -7.43 2.60 2.59
N THR A 17 -6.43 1.77 2.92
CA THR A 17 -6.45 1.00 4.18
C THR A 17 -5.54 1.58 5.25
N SER A 18 -4.90 2.72 4.99
CA SER A 18 -4.22 3.50 6.02
C SER A 18 -5.24 4.13 6.97
N SER A 19 -4.95 4.13 8.27
CA SER A 19 -5.77 4.80 9.29
C SER A 19 -5.68 6.33 9.26
N GLY A 20 -4.68 6.87 8.59
CA GLY A 20 -4.36 8.30 8.54
C GLY A 20 -3.75 8.71 7.21
N ASP A 21 -3.44 9.98 7.10
CA ASP A 21 -2.83 10.56 5.90
C ASP A 21 -1.39 10.06 5.69
N GLU A 22 -0.93 10.05 4.45
CA GLU A 22 0.42 9.58 4.09
C GLU A 22 1.53 10.47 4.70
N ASN A 23 1.19 11.70 5.10
CA ASN A 23 2.10 12.65 5.73
C ASN A 23 2.24 12.45 7.25
N GLU A 24 1.49 11.53 7.86
CA GLU A 24 1.60 11.19 9.29
C GLU A 24 2.74 10.19 9.56
N ASP A 25 3.46 10.30 10.68
CA ASP A 25 4.63 9.43 10.96
C ASP A 25 4.26 7.96 11.24
N HIS A 26 3.07 7.71 11.82
CA HIS A 26 2.63 6.37 12.22
C HIS A 26 1.16 6.15 11.89
N VAL A 27 0.89 5.10 11.11
CA VAL A 27 -0.45 4.63 10.76
C VAL A 27 -0.56 3.13 10.99
N TYR A 28 -1.78 2.64 11.12
CA TYR A 28 -2.08 1.22 11.19
C TYR A 28 -2.92 0.78 9.99
N PHE A 29 -2.91 -0.52 9.72
CA PHE A 29 -3.68 -1.13 8.65
C PHE A 29 -5.12 -1.37 9.10
N ASN A 30 -6.07 -0.72 8.42
CA ASN A 30 -7.49 -0.84 8.69
C ASN A 30 -8.10 -2.03 7.93
N LYS A 31 -8.24 -3.15 8.65
CA LYS A 31 -8.84 -4.38 8.14
C LYS A 31 -10.29 -4.23 7.67
N LEU A 32 -11.07 -3.34 8.28
CA LEU A 32 -12.46 -3.11 7.88
C LEU A 32 -12.53 -2.53 6.47
N TYR A 33 -11.68 -1.54 6.19
CA TYR A 33 -11.60 -0.93 4.85
C TYR A 33 -11.05 -1.92 3.83
N PHE A 34 -10.06 -2.73 4.22
CA PHE A 34 -9.57 -3.80 3.38
C PHE A 34 -10.65 -4.82 2.99
N ASN A 35 -11.46 -5.27 3.94
CA ASN A 35 -12.54 -6.22 3.66
C ASN A 35 -13.57 -5.64 2.69
N ALA A 36 -13.96 -4.37 2.90
CA ALA A 36 -14.88 -3.68 1.99
C ALA A 36 -14.32 -3.55 0.56
N LEU A 37 -13.03 -3.22 0.42
CA LEU A 37 -12.35 -3.17 -0.88
C LEU A 37 -12.33 -4.54 -1.57
N ARG A 38 -12.01 -5.59 -0.81
CA ARG A 38 -11.97 -6.97 -1.31
C ARG A 38 -13.36 -7.43 -1.76
N GLU A 39 -14.40 -7.15 -0.99
CA GLU A 39 -15.78 -7.48 -1.32
C GLU A 39 -16.24 -6.78 -2.59
N GLY A 40 -16.03 -5.46 -2.70
CA GLY A 40 -16.35 -4.72 -3.93
C GLY A 40 -15.62 -5.24 -5.17
N LEU A 41 -14.36 -5.66 -5.04
CA LEU A 41 -13.61 -6.27 -6.14
C LEU A 41 -14.19 -7.64 -6.54
N LEU A 42 -14.60 -8.48 -5.58
CA LEU A 42 -15.22 -9.78 -5.84
C LEU A 42 -16.57 -9.66 -6.55
N GLU A 43 -17.34 -8.63 -6.21
CA GLU A 43 -18.62 -8.30 -6.85
C GLU A 43 -18.46 -7.81 -8.30
N SER A 44 -17.36 -7.12 -8.61
CA SER A 44 -17.10 -6.48 -9.91
C SER A 44 -16.92 -7.43 -11.13
N ASN A 45 -17.18 -8.73 -10.97
CA ASN A 45 -17.06 -9.76 -12.01
C ASN A 45 -15.65 -9.88 -12.64
N PHE A 46 -14.62 -9.44 -11.91
CA PHE A 46 -13.23 -9.50 -12.36
C PHE A 46 -12.75 -10.96 -12.45
N LEU A 47 -12.81 -11.55 -13.66
CA LEU A 47 -12.50 -12.97 -13.90
C LEU A 47 -11.12 -13.37 -13.39
N GLU A 48 -10.14 -12.49 -13.50
CA GLU A 48 -8.77 -12.76 -13.06
C GLU A 48 -8.69 -12.94 -11.54
N PHE A 49 -9.54 -12.23 -10.78
CA PHE A 49 -9.63 -12.36 -9.33
C PHE A 49 -10.43 -13.61 -8.91
N LYS A 50 -11.46 -13.98 -9.68
CA LYS A 50 -12.27 -15.18 -9.42
C LYS A 50 -11.52 -16.49 -9.74
N ASN A 51 -10.68 -16.49 -10.77
CA ASN A 51 -10.02 -17.70 -11.27
C ASN A 51 -8.65 -17.97 -10.62
N ASN A 52 -7.99 -16.95 -10.06
CA ASN A 52 -6.70 -17.12 -9.36
C ASN A 52 -6.89 -17.34 -7.85
N HIS A 53 -6.94 -18.62 -7.46
CA HIS A 53 -6.99 -19.07 -6.05
C HIS A 53 -5.73 -18.78 -5.21
N LYS A 54 -4.72 -18.09 -5.75
CA LYS A 54 -3.37 -18.05 -5.15
C LYS A 54 -3.11 -16.92 -4.16
N ASN A 55 -4.12 -16.16 -3.73
CA ASN A 55 -3.92 -15.03 -2.79
C ASN A 55 -2.81 -14.05 -3.23
N LEU A 56 -2.53 -13.97 -4.55
CA LEU A 56 -1.43 -13.17 -5.10
C LEU A 56 -1.57 -11.69 -4.74
N TRP A 57 -2.81 -11.22 -4.58
CA TRP A 57 -3.10 -9.87 -4.12
C TRP A 57 -2.37 -9.50 -2.82
N LYS A 58 -2.13 -10.45 -1.90
CA LYS A 58 -1.38 -10.20 -0.65
C LYS A 58 0.06 -9.80 -0.97
N GLU A 59 0.69 -10.54 -1.87
CA GLU A 59 2.06 -10.29 -2.30
C GLU A 59 2.18 -8.99 -3.08
N PHE A 60 1.22 -8.70 -3.96
CA PHE A 60 1.19 -7.43 -4.68
C PHE A 60 0.92 -6.24 -3.76
N ALA A 61 0.02 -6.34 -2.78
CA ALA A 61 -0.20 -5.29 -1.78
C ALA A 61 1.08 -5.02 -0.98
N LYS A 62 1.73 -6.06 -0.45
CA LYS A 62 3.02 -5.92 0.25
C LYS A 62 4.08 -5.26 -0.65
N CYS A 63 4.17 -5.71 -1.90
CA CYS A 63 5.12 -5.17 -2.88
C CYS A 63 4.86 -3.68 -3.15
N VAL A 64 3.61 -3.27 -3.35
CA VAL A 64 3.24 -1.88 -3.66
C VAL A 64 3.43 -0.96 -2.45
N ILE A 65 3.07 -1.39 -1.24
CA ILE A 65 3.36 -0.62 -0.02
C ILE A 65 4.88 -0.46 0.14
N TYR A 66 5.64 -1.55 -0.05
CA TYR A 66 7.09 -1.54 0.14
C TYR A 66 7.82 -0.70 -0.93
N ILE A 67 7.44 -0.80 -2.21
CA ILE A 67 8.05 0.00 -3.26
C ILE A 67 7.79 1.49 -3.04
N GLN A 68 6.62 1.86 -2.51
CA GLN A 68 6.32 3.25 -2.19
C GLN A 68 7.18 3.76 -1.02
N ALA A 69 7.37 2.95 0.02
CA ALA A 69 8.30 3.25 1.10
C ALA A 69 9.74 3.48 0.59
N ILE A 70 10.24 2.60 -0.29
CA ILE A 70 11.57 2.72 -0.91
C ILE A 70 11.66 4.00 -1.74
N ARG A 71 10.63 4.33 -2.51
CA ARG A 71 10.61 5.54 -3.35
C ARG A 71 10.69 6.80 -2.52
N PHE A 72 9.92 6.90 -1.44
CA PHE A 72 10.00 8.03 -0.52
C PHE A 72 11.35 8.13 0.17
N LEU A 73 11.87 7.01 0.68
CA LEU A 73 13.18 7.00 1.34
C LEU A 73 14.31 7.39 0.38
N THR A 74 14.26 6.87 -0.84
CA THR A 74 15.24 7.20 -1.89
C THR A 74 15.15 8.67 -2.23
N ASP A 75 13.94 9.21 -2.41
CA ASP A 75 13.75 10.63 -2.70
C ASP A 75 14.31 11.52 -1.58
N PHE A 76 14.09 11.13 -0.32
CA PHE A 76 14.72 11.80 0.83
C PHE A 76 16.26 11.78 0.76
N ILE A 77 16.87 10.62 0.51
CA ILE A 77 18.33 10.46 0.44
C ILE A 77 18.96 11.30 -0.69
N ILE A 78 18.27 11.46 -1.83
CA ILE A 78 18.79 12.22 -2.97
C ILE A 78 18.44 13.72 -2.93
N GLY A 79 17.84 14.19 -1.83
CA GLY A 79 17.53 15.60 -1.58
C GLY A 79 16.14 16.06 -2.03
N ASN A 80 15.12 15.20 -1.94
CA ASN A 80 13.70 15.48 -2.21
C ASN A 80 13.45 16.08 -3.61
N LYS A 81 13.83 15.36 -4.66
CA LYS A 81 13.80 15.86 -6.06
C LYS A 81 12.55 15.46 -6.83
N TYR A 82 11.87 14.41 -6.38
CA TYR A 82 10.76 13.80 -7.11
C TYR A 82 9.40 14.17 -6.51
N TYR A 83 9.21 13.98 -5.20
CA TYR A 83 7.96 14.28 -4.52
C TYR A 83 7.97 15.71 -3.98
N LYS A 84 6.81 16.37 -4.04
CA LYS A 84 6.61 17.65 -3.37
C LYS A 84 6.70 17.46 -1.85
N ILE A 85 7.43 18.35 -1.21
CA ILE A 85 7.63 18.39 0.24
C ILE A 85 7.21 19.74 0.80
N ASP A 86 6.82 19.74 2.08
CA ASP A 86 6.47 20.94 2.84
C ASP A 86 7.56 21.28 3.87
N PHE A 87 8.37 20.29 4.25
CA PHE A 87 9.50 20.39 5.15
C PHE A 87 10.58 19.35 4.80
N GLU A 88 11.81 19.56 5.25
CA GLU A 88 13.00 18.81 4.81
C GLU A 88 12.89 17.29 5.02
N SER A 89 12.28 16.86 6.13
CA SER A 89 12.09 15.45 6.48
C SER A 89 10.76 14.84 5.98
N HIS A 90 10.00 15.53 5.12
CA HIS A 90 8.66 15.11 4.75
C HIS A 90 8.62 13.72 4.09
N ASN A 91 9.50 13.44 3.12
CA ASN A 91 9.56 12.11 2.51
C ASN A 91 10.11 11.02 3.47
N LEU A 92 10.92 11.39 4.47
CA LEU A 92 11.31 10.45 5.52
C LEU A 92 10.09 10.03 6.37
N PHE A 93 9.19 10.97 6.66
CA PHE A 93 7.94 10.68 7.39
C PHE A 93 7.04 9.76 6.56
N ARG A 94 6.84 10.08 5.27
CA ARG A 94 6.09 9.22 4.35
C ARG A 94 6.70 7.82 4.22
N ALA A 95 8.02 7.69 4.20
CA ALA A 95 8.67 6.39 4.18
C ALA A 95 8.36 5.57 5.44
N LYS A 96 8.44 6.20 6.64
CA LYS A 96 8.10 5.55 7.91
C LYS A 96 6.63 5.15 7.99
N ASN A 97 5.73 6.02 7.51
CA ASN A 97 4.31 5.77 7.38
C ASN A 97 4.04 4.45 6.63
N GLN A 98 4.59 4.33 5.42
CA GLN A 98 4.40 3.15 4.57
C GLN A 98 5.03 1.88 5.18
N ILE A 99 6.17 2.01 5.88
CA ILE A 99 6.76 0.88 6.63
C ILE A 99 5.89 0.47 7.81
N SER A 100 5.29 1.42 8.53
CA SER A 100 4.34 1.14 9.62
C SER A 100 3.13 0.36 9.10
N LEU A 101 2.54 0.85 8.00
CA LEU A 101 1.42 0.20 7.32
C LEU A 101 1.79 -1.23 6.88
N LEU A 102 2.96 -1.42 6.27
CA LEU A 102 3.43 -2.73 5.81
C LEU A 102 3.61 -3.72 6.97
N LYS A 103 4.22 -3.28 8.07
CA LYS A 103 4.42 -4.12 9.26
C LYS A 103 3.10 -4.59 9.83
N ASP A 104 2.12 -3.69 9.91
CA ASP A 104 0.81 -4.02 10.45
C ASP A 104 -0.01 -4.90 9.49
N PHE A 105 0.07 -4.66 8.18
CA PHE A 105 -0.47 -5.56 7.16
C PHE A 105 0.08 -6.99 7.33
N ILE A 106 1.40 -7.15 7.40
CA ILE A 106 2.06 -8.47 7.54
C ILE A 106 1.63 -9.15 8.85
N LYS A 107 1.47 -8.39 9.93
CA LYS A 107 1.01 -8.92 11.21
C LYS A 107 -0.40 -9.50 11.10
N GLN A 108 -1.29 -8.81 10.38
CA GLN A 108 -2.69 -9.19 10.21
C GLN A 108 -2.91 -10.17 9.03
N GLU A 109 -1.89 -10.44 8.18
CA GLU A 109 -2.06 -11.20 6.94
C GLU A 109 -2.56 -12.64 7.12
N LYS A 110 -2.27 -13.21 8.29
CA LYS A 110 -2.67 -14.56 8.70
C LYS A 110 -4.18 -14.67 8.95
N ASP A 111 -4.84 -13.54 9.19
CA ASP A 111 -6.25 -13.48 9.53
C ASP A 111 -7.12 -13.12 8.30
N PHE A 112 -6.55 -13.13 7.09
CA PHE A 112 -7.20 -12.78 5.81
C PHE A 112 -7.54 -13.98 4.93
#